data_AF-A0A371JTR4-F1
#
_entry.id   AF-A0A371JTR4-F1
#
_cell.length_a   1.000
_cell.length_b   1.000
_cell.length_c   1.000
_cell.angle_alpha   90.00
_cell.angle_beta   90.00
_cell.angle_gamma   90.00
#
_symmetry.space_group_name_H-M   'P 1'
#
loop_
_entity.id
_entity.type
_entity.pdbx_description
1 polymer ?
#
loop_
_entity_poly.entity_id
_entity_poly.type
_entity_poly.pdbx_seq_one_letter_code
_entity_poly.pdbx_strand_id
1 'polypeptide(L)' 'MISNYYNFLVYCNKRKTFCKGYQRLKKDRFRGYIDQHSYVKSLRQIHRAALELELDYFDILHMRL' A
#
# COMPACT_ATOMS: atom_id res chain seq x y z
N MET A 1 7.40 0.19 -24.84
CA MET A 1 7.85 1.23 -23.87
C MET A 1 6.71 1.96 -23.15
N ILE A 2 5.65 2.41 -23.85
CA ILE A 2 4.53 3.18 -23.22
C ILE A 2 3.80 2.40 -22.10
N SER A 3 3.62 1.09 -22.25
CA SER A 3 2.97 0.24 -21.23
C SER A 3 3.75 0.16 -19.90
N ASN A 4 5.09 0.21 -19.90
CA ASN A 4 5.90 0.10 -18.68
C ASN A 4 5.77 1.35 -17.80
N TYR A 5 5.83 2.53 -18.43
CA TYR A 5 5.71 3.80 -17.72
C TYR A 5 4.32 3.99 -17.11
N TYR A 6 3.26 3.60 -17.83
CA TYR A 6 1.90 3.60 -17.31
C TYR A 6 1.74 2.68 -16.09
N ASN A 7 2.25 1.45 -16.15
CA ASN A 7 2.21 0.51 -15.03
C ASN A 7 2.97 1.03 -13.80
N PHE A 8 4.12 1.68 -14.02
CA PHE A 8 4.88 2.33 -12.94
C PHE A 8 4.09 3.48 -12.29
N LEU A 9 3.45 4.34 -13.09
CA LEU A 9 2.60 5.41 -12.56
C LEU A 9 1.43 4.88 -11.73
N VAL A 10 0.77 3.81 -12.20
CA VAL A 10 -0.30 3.15 -11.45
C VAL A 10 0.23 2.59 -10.12
N TYR A 11 1.38 1.92 -10.14
CA TYR A 11 2.06 1.44 -8.93
C TYR A 11 2.34 2.57 -7.94
N CYS A 12 2.97 3.66 -8.40
CA CYS A 12 3.29 4.81 -7.56
C CYS A 12 2.04 5.43 -6.92
N ASN A 13 0.95 5.56 -7.68
CA ASN A 13 -0.31 6.10 -7.17
C ASN A 13 -0.95 5.20 -6.10
N LYS A 14 -0.97 3.88 -6.32
CA LYS A 14 -1.47 2.92 -5.33
C LYS A 14 -0.61 2.94 -4.05
N ARG A 15 0.72 2.92 -4.18
CA ARG A 15 1.65 3.01 -3.05
C ARG A 15 1.44 4.29 -2.23
N LYS A 16 1.26 5.44 -2.89
CA LYS A 16 0.97 6.72 -2.22
C LYS A 16 -0.34 6.66 -1.42
N THR A 17 -1.34 5.94 -1.91
CA THR A 17 -2.62 5.74 -1.21
C THR A 17 -2.44 4.95 0.08
N PHE A 18 -1.63 3.88 0.07
CA PHE A 18 -1.28 3.13 1.28
C PHE A 18 -0.53 3.98 2.31
N CYS A 19 0.45 4.79 1.88
CA CYS A 19 1.15 5.71 2.77
C CYS A 19 0.18 6.69 3.46
N LYS A 20 -0.78 7.26 2.72
CA LYS A 20 -1.83 8.13 3.30
C LYS A 20 -2.72 7.37 4.27
N GLY A 21 -3.12 6.14 3.93
CA GLY A 21 -3.92 5.27 4.80
C GLY A 21 -3.20 4.99 6.12
N TYR A 22 -1.91 4.64 6.06
CA TYR A 22 -1.08 4.43 7.25
C TYR A 22 -0.98 5.69 8.12
N GLN A 23 -0.72 6.86 7.51
CA GLN A 23 -0.65 8.12 8.24
C GLN A 23 -1.98 8.47 8.92
N ARG A 24 -3.11 8.24 8.25
CA ARG A 24 -4.44 8.43 8.83
C ARG A 24 -4.65 7.49 10.01
N LEU A 25 -4.39 6.20 9.83
CA LEU A 25 -4.53 5.19 10.87
C LEU A 25 -3.69 5.51 12.12
N LYS A 26 -2.46 5.99 11.93
CA LYS A 26 -1.58 6.42 13.02
C LYS A 26 -2.15 7.63 13.77
N LYS A 27 -2.73 8.60 13.04
CA LYS A 27 -3.41 9.76 13.65
C LYS A 27 -4.65 9.34 14.44
N ASP A 28 -5.45 8.43 13.90
CA ASP A 28 -6.68 7.97 14.55
C ASP A 28 -6.38 7.21 15.85
N ARG A 29 -5.34 6.37 15.87
CA ARG A 29 -4.85 5.73 17.10
C ARG A 29 -4.38 6.78 18.12
N PHE A 30 -3.60 7.76 17.69
CA PHE A 30 -3.10 8.81 18.57
C PHE A 30 -4.23 9.64 19.19
N ARG A 31 -5.31 9.88 18.45
CA ARG A 31 -6.52 10.57 18.92
C ARG A 31 -7.44 9.70 19.78
N GLY A 32 -7.16 8.40 19.89
CA GLY A 32 -8.01 7.45 20.63
C GLY A 32 -9.30 7.06 19.90
N TYR A 33 -9.43 7.34 18.60
CA TYR A 33 -10.61 6.96 17.81
C TYR A 33 -10.69 5.46 17.52
N ILE A 34 -9.55 4.77 17.64
CA ILE A 34 -9.45 3.33 17.46
C ILE A 34 -8.63 2.73 18.59
N ASP A 35 -9.04 1.56 19.07
CA ASP A 35 -8.31 0.80 20.06
C ASP A 35 -7.05 0.13 19.46
N GLN A 36 -6.23 -0.44 20.34
CA GLN A 36 -4.98 -1.10 19.98
C GLN A 36 -5.19 -2.31 19.05
N HIS A 37 -6.21 -3.12 19.30
CA HIS A 37 -6.49 -4.32 18.52
C HIS A 37 -6.93 -3.95 17.09
N SER A 38 -7.88 -3.03 16.97
CA SER A 38 -8.36 -2.46 15.71
C SER A 38 -7.22 -1.82 14.92
N TYR A 39 -6.35 -1.04 15.59
CA TYR A 39 -5.17 -0.46 14.96
C TYR A 39 -4.24 -1.51 14.35
N VAL A 40 -3.88 -2.55 15.12
CA VAL A 40 -2.97 -3.61 14.65
C VAL A 40 -3.61 -4.38 13.49
N LYS A 41 -4.91 -4.67 13.55
CA LYS A 41 -5.65 -5.34 12.48
C LYS A 41 -5.62 -4.53 11.19
N SER A 42 -5.96 -3.25 11.23
CA SER A 42 -5.92 -2.36 10.06
C SER A 42 -4.50 -2.16 9.53
N LEU A 43 -3.50 -2.08 10.42
CA LEU A 43 -2.11 -1.95 10.01
C LEU A 43 -1.64 -3.19 9.23
N ARG A 44 -2.00 -4.39 9.69
CA ARG A 44 -1.71 -5.64 8.97
C ARG A 44 -2.38 -5.69 7.60
N GLN A 45 -3.61 -5.19 7.48
CA GLN A 45 -4.30 -5.12 6.19
C GLN A 45 -3.59 -4.19 5.21
N ILE A 46 -3.20 -2.98 5.65
CA ILE A 46 -2.42 -2.04 4.81
C ILE A 46 -1.10 -2.67 4.39
N HIS A 47 -0.42 -3.36 5.32
CA HIS A 47 0.85 -4.01 5.03
C HIS A 47 0.72 -5.14 4.01
N ARG A 48 -0.29 -6.01 4.13
CA ARG A 48 -0.57 -7.07 3.15
C ARG A 48 -0.88 -6.51 1.78
N ALA A 49 -1.76 -5.51 1.70
CA ALA A 49 -2.10 -4.88 0.42
C ALA A 49 -0.89 -4.19 -0.24
N ALA A 50 0.02 -3.63 0.55
CA ALA A 50 1.26 -3.06 0.04
C ALA A 50 2.21 -4.14 -0.51
N LEU A 51 2.34 -5.27 0.18
CA LEU A 51 3.12 -6.42 -0.30
C LEU A 51 2.54 -7.00 -1.60
N GLU A 52 1.22 -7.19 -1.66
CA GLU A 52 0.55 -7.66 -2.89
C GLU A 52 0.80 -6.70 -4.06
N LEU A 53 0.72 -5.38 -3.84
CA LEU A 53 1.05 -4.40 -4.87
C LEU A 53 2.51 -4.48 -5.33
N GLU A 54 3.44 -4.69 -4.41
CA GLU A 54 4.86 -4.85 -4.75
C GLU A 54 5.09 -6.12 -5.55
N LEU A 55 4.50 -7.25 -5.11
CA LEU A 55 4.54 -8.51 -5.85
C LEU A 55 3.93 -8.35 -7.24
N ASP A 56 2.73 -7.81 -7.38
CA ASP A 56 2.08 -7.56 -8.67
C ASP A 56 2.97 -6.74 -9.61
N TYR A 57 3.59 -5.68 -9.10
CA TYR A 57 4.45 -4.80 -9.91
C TYR A 57 5.76 -5.47 -10.29
N PHE A 58 6.43 -6.14 -9.34
CA PHE A 58 7.72 -6.80 -9.58
C PHE A 58 7.58 -8.10 -10.38
N ASP A 59 6.49 -8.86 -10.20
CA ASP A 59 6.16 -10.02 -11.04
C ASP A 59 5.90 -9.59 -12.48
N ILE A 60 5.16 -8.50 -12.71
CA ILE A 60 4.98 -7.92 -14.06
C ILE A 60 6.32 -7.45 -14.65
N LEU A 61 7.25 -6.97 -13.81
CA LEU A 61 8.58 -6.53 -14.24
C LEU A 61 9.52 -7.70 -14.57
N HIS A 62 9.45 -8.79 -13.80
CA HIS A 62 10.31 -9.96 -13.96
C HIS A 62 9.78 -10.98 -14.98
N MET A 63 8.47 -11.06 -15.24
CA MET A 63 7.91 -11.85 -16.35
C MET A 63 8.11 -11.20 -17.74
N ARG A 64 8.68 -9.99 -17.81
CA ARG A 64 9.00 -9.28 -19.07
C ARG A 64 10.47 -9.37 -19.47
N LEU A 65 11.29 -10.13 -18.73
CA LEU A 65 12.65 -10.52 -19.11
C LEU A 65 12.64 -11.96 -19.63
#